data_AF-A0A7J9H9G2-F1
#
_entry.id   AF-A0A7J9H9G2-F1
#
_cell.length_a   1.000
_cell.length_b   1.000
_cell.length_c   1.000
_cell.angle_alpha   90.00
_cell.angle_beta   90.00
_cell.angle_gamma   90.00
#
_symmetry.space_group_name_H-M   'P 1'
#
loop_
_entity.id
_entity.type
_entity.pdbx_description
1 polymer ?
#
loop_
_entity_poly.entity_id
_entity_poly.type
_entity_poly.pdbx_seq_one_letter_code
_entity_poly.pdbx_strand_id
1 'polypeptide(L)'
;MKGKSAKVTPFSLPPVPSHTKHGTDTIRGSKKISRHQEDLHSLKLLYNCYLQWRFANAKAENSTQIQKRETERILYSLEVKISELYDCVRRKRMELQLLQRMKTLSNILESHMPYLEEWSTFQGDYLNSLSEAIQSLLNISLRLPINGNVKVDTREVGEAITSAIKMMEMIVSNVQSFMPKAEEMESSVSELARVAMGERAVIEECGDLFYKTNTFQVEDCSLRAQLIQLQAMGSCTNKLLLQE
;
A
#
# COMPACT_ATOMS: atom_id res chain seq x y z
N MET A 1 -10.26 -9.24 -29.25
CA MET A 1 -9.50 -8.96 -30.50
C MET A 1 -9.32 -10.28 -31.24
N LYS A 2 -9.67 -10.31 -32.54
CA LYS A 2 -9.72 -11.53 -33.39
C LYS A 2 -8.37 -12.26 -33.41
N GLY A 3 -8.36 -13.53 -32.98
CA GLY A 3 -7.22 -14.42 -33.14
C GLY A 3 -7.01 -14.77 -34.61
N LYS A 4 -5.81 -14.50 -35.14
CA LYS A 4 -5.40 -14.95 -36.46
C LYS A 4 -4.93 -16.40 -36.34
N SER A 5 -5.67 -17.31 -36.98
CA SER A 5 -5.32 -18.71 -37.15
C SER A 5 -4.07 -18.84 -38.03
N ALA A 6 -2.99 -19.37 -37.46
CA ALA A 6 -1.78 -19.72 -38.21
C ALA A 6 -2.01 -21.05 -38.92
N LYS A 7 -2.14 -20.98 -40.25
CA LYS A 7 -2.33 -22.11 -41.15
C LYS A 7 -1.08 -22.98 -41.14
N VAL A 8 -1.16 -24.16 -40.52
CA VAL A 8 -0.10 -25.18 -40.52
C VAL A 8 0.12 -25.61 -41.98
N THR A 9 1.26 -25.23 -42.53
CA THR A 9 1.66 -25.64 -43.89
C THR A 9 2.16 -27.08 -43.80
N PRO A 10 1.66 -28.03 -44.63
CA PRO A 10 2.10 -29.41 -44.53
C PRO A 10 3.58 -29.49 -44.89
N PHE A 11 4.38 -30.11 -44.02
CA PHE A 11 5.77 -30.43 -44.31
C PHE A 11 5.81 -31.35 -45.53
N SER A 12 6.26 -30.82 -46.67
CA SER A 12 6.52 -31.62 -47.86
C SER A 12 7.70 -32.53 -47.57
N LEU A 13 7.43 -33.84 -47.46
CA LEU A 13 8.46 -34.87 -47.40
C LEU A 13 9.31 -34.81 -48.68
N PRO A 14 10.63 -35.05 -48.60
CA PRO A 14 11.47 -35.12 -49.79
C PRO A 14 11.01 -36.28 -50.70
N PRO A 15 11.08 -36.13 -52.02
CA PRO A 15 10.58 -37.14 -52.95
C PRO A 15 11.43 -38.42 -52.85
N VAL A 16 10.76 -39.56 -52.69
CA VAL A 16 11.38 -40.90 -52.70
C VAL A 16 11.77 -41.26 -54.13
N PRO A 17 12.99 -41.77 -54.40
CA PRO A 17 13.38 -42.17 -55.76
C PRO A 17 12.63 -43.44 -56.18
N SER A 18 11.87 -43.36 -57.27
CA SER A 18 11.26 -44.52 -57.93
C SER A 18 12.33 -45.28 -58.74
N HIS A 19 12.57 -46.54 -58.36
CA HIS A 19 13.51 -47.42 -59.06
C HIS A 19 12.80 -48.15 -60.19
N THR A 20 13.00 -47.69 -61.43
CA THR A 20 12.60 -48.40 -62.66
C THR A 20 13.74 -49.35 -63.06
N LYS A 21 13.50 -50.67 -63.06
CA LYS A 21 14.46 -51.68 -63.52
C LYS A 21 14.57 -51.66 -65.05
N HIS A 22 15.77 -51.83 -65.61
CA HIS A 22 16.01 -52.15 -67.03
C HIS A 22 16.93 -53.38 -67.16
N GLY A 23 16.68 -54.14 -68.22
CA GLY A 23 17.14 -55.50 -68.48
C GLY A 23 18.65 -55.70 -68.66
N THR A 24 19.02 -56.97 -68.61
CA THR A 24 20.36 -57.52 -68.83
C THR A 24 20.79 -57.43 -70.28
N ASP A 25 22.04 -56.98 -70.53
CA ASP A 25 23.03 -57.79 -71.26
C ASP A 25 24.48 -57.29 -71.06
N THR A 26 25.41 -58.10 -71.55
CA THR A 26 26.85 -58.26 -71.29
C THR A 26 27.79 -57.07 -71.59
N ILE A 27 28.80 -56.86 -70.73
CA ILE A 27 30.24 -56.57 -70.98
C ILE A 27 30.92 -56.40 -69.59
N ARG A 28 31.91 -57.25 -69.30
CA ARG A 28 32.47 -57.48 -67.94
C ARG A 28 33.54 -56.44 -67.51
N GLY A 29 33.91 -55.49 -68.38
CA GLY A 29 34.84 -54.39 -68.05
C GLY A 29 34.14 -53.08 -67.64
N SER A 30 33.11 -52.67 -68.37
CA SER A 30 32.40 -51.38 -68.17
C SER A 30 31.39 -51.39 -67.00
N LYS A 31 30.89 -52.57 -66.63
CA LYS A 31 29.93 -52.77 -65.53
C LYS A 31 30.49 -52.45 -64.15
N LYS A 32 31.81 -52.61 -63.93
CA LYS A 32 32.46 -52.27 -62.65
C LYS A 32 32.60 -50.77 -62.44
N ILE A 33 32.89 -50.03 -63.52
CA ILE A 33 32.99 -48.55 -63.51
C ILE A 33 31.58 -47.93 -63.38
N SER A 34 30.56 -48.50 -64.04
CA SER A 34 29.15 -48.08 -63.89
C SER A 34 28.62 -48.26 -62.46
N ARG A 35 28.84 -49.43 -61.86
CA ARG A 35 28.43 -49.68 -60.45
C ARG A 35 29.16 -48.76 -59.48
N HIS A 36 30.46 -48.54 -59.67
CA HIS A 36 31.21 -47.60 -58.85
C HIS A 36 30.68 -46.16 -58.97
N GLN A 37 30.30 -45.73 -60.18
CA GLN A 37 29.68 -44.42 -60.40
C GLN A 37 28.28 -44.30 -59.77
N GLU A 38 27.47 -45.37 -59.83
CA GLU A 38 26.16 -45.46 -59.17
C GLU A 38 26.29 -45.46 -57.63
N ASP A 39 27.29 -46.14 -57.08
CA ASP A 39 27.58 -46.17 -55.65
C ASP A 39 28.06 -44.79 -55.15
N LEU A 40 28.93 -44.12 -55.92
CA LEU A 40 29.36 -42.74 -55.63
C LEU A 40 28.19 -41.76 -55.70
N HIS A 41 27.29 -41.92 -56.67
CA HIS A 41 26.09 -41.11 -56.77
C HIS A 41 25.14 -41.34 -55.57
N SER A 42 24.93 -42.60 -55.19
CA SER A 42 24.11 -42.98 -54.03
C SER A 42 24.69 -42.43 -52.72
N LEU A 43 26.00 -42.49 -52.56
CA LEU A 43 26.69 -41.89 -51.41
C LEU A 43 26.51 -40.38 -51.36
N LYS A 44 26.61 -39.69 -52.51
CA LYS A 44 26.38 -38.24 -52.59
C LYS A 44 24.94 -37.87 -52.23
N LEU A 45 23.96 -38.67 -52.69
CA LEU A 45 22.56 -38.47 -52.33
C LEU A 45 22.33 -38.68 -50.83
N LEU A 46 22.86 -39.76 -50.25
CA LEU A 46 22.74 -40.05 -48.83
C LEU A 46 23.38 -38.95 -47.97
N TYR A 47 24.57 -38.48 -48.37
CA TYR A 47 25.25 -37.37 -47.72
C TYR A 47 24.44 -36.07 -47.79
N ASN A 48 23.84 -35.78 -48.94
CA ASN A 48 22.97 -34.60 -49.09
C ASN A 48 21.72 -34.70 -48.22
N CYS A 49 21.04 -35.86 -48.20
CA CYS A 49 19.90 -36.12 -47.32
C CYS A 49 20.27 -35.97 -45.85
N TYR A 50 21.45 -36.47 -45.44
CA TYR A 50 21.95 -36.31 -44.08
C TYR A 50 22.19 -34.84 -43.72
N LEU A 51 22.81 -34.06 -44.60
CA LEU A 51 23.00 -32.62 -44.39
C LEU A 51 21.66 -31.86 -44.31
N GLN A 52 20.69 -32.20 -45.16
CA GLN A 52 19.35 -31.62 -45.11
C GLN A 52 18.65 -31.94 -43.78
N TRP A 53 18.76 -33.18 -43.30
CA TRP A 53 18.22 -33.59 -42.00
C TRP A 53 18.86 -32.81 -40.84
N ARG A 54 20.20 -32.66 -40.84
CA ARG A 54 20.90 -31.85 -39.82
C ARG A 54 20.48 -30.39 -39.87
N PHE A 55 20.36 -29.82 -41.07
CA PHE A 55 19.92 -28.44 -41.23
C PHE A 55 18.48 -28.24 -40.74
N ALA A 56 17.55 -29.14 -41.09
CA ALA A 56 16.17 -29.09 -40.63
C ALA A 56 16.08 -29.18 -39.10
N ASN A 57 16.86 -30.07 -38.47
CA ASN A 57 16.92 -30.19 -37.02
C ASN A 57 17.52 -28.97 -36.35
N ALA A 58 18.64 -28.45 -36.86
CA ALA A 58 19.26 -27.23 -36.32
C ALA A 58 18.32 -26.02 -36.44
N LYS A 59 17.56 -25.92 -37.54
CA LYS A 59 16.54 -24.89 -37.73
C LYS A 59 15.37 -25.04 -36.75
N ALA A 60 14.90 -26.27 -36.51
CA ALA A 60 13.85 -26.56 -35.54
C ALA A 60 14.31 -26.20 -34.11
N GLU A 61 15.51 -26.62 -33.73
CA GLU A 61 16.11 -26.32 -32.43
C GLU A 61 16.28 -24.81 -32.21
N ASN A 62 16.78 -24.07 -33.20
CA ASN A 62 16.90 -22.61 -33.13
C ASN A 62 15.52 -21.94 -32.99
N SER A 63 14.52 -22.37 -33.76
CA SER A 63 13.14 -21.87 -33.64
C SER A 63 12.57 -22.11 -32.24
N THR A 64 12.74 -23.32 -31.69
CA THR A 64 12.29 -23.65 -30.33
C THR A 64 13.02 -22.82 -29.28
N GLN A 65 14.33 -22.58 -29.45
CA GLN A 65 15.10 -21.77 -28.51
C GLN A 65 14.68 -20.29 -28.53
N ILE A 66 14.40 -19.73 -29.71
CA ILE A 66 13.86 -18.37 -29.85
C ILE A 66 12.49 -18.27 -29.18
N GLN A 67 11.58 -19.21 -29.46
CA GLN A 67 10.27 -19.23 -28.84
C GLN A 67 10.37 -19.36 -27.32
N LYS A 68 11.23 -20.25 -26.82
CA LYS A 68 11.49 -20.42 -25.38
C LYS A 68 11.93 -19.11 -24.73
N ARG A 69 12.96 -18.45 -25.29
CA ARG A 69 13.46 -17.16 -24.78
C ARG A 69 12.35 -16.09 -24.75
N GLU A 70 11.55 -16.02 -25.80
CA GLU A 70 10.44 -15.06 -25.87
C GLU A 70 9.34 -15.38 -24.84
N THR A 71 8.98 -16.65 -24.66
CA THR A 71 8.01 -17.06 -23.63
C THR A 71 8.51 -16.81 -22.22
N GLU A 72 9.78 -17.07 -21.94
CA GLU A 72 10.41 -16.75 -20.65
C GLU A 72 10.36 -15.25 -20.38
N ARG A 73 10.75 -14.43 -21.37
CA ARG A 73 10.68 -12.95 -21.26
C ARG A 73 9.26 -12.46 -20.95
N ILE A 74 8.25 -13.02 -21.62
CA ILE A 74 6.84 -12.66 -21.38
C ILE A 74 6.41 -13.10 -19.98
N LEU A 75 6.78 -14.31 -19.55
CA LEU A 75 6.45 -14.85 -18.23
C LEU A 75 7.03 -13.98 -17.12
N TYR A 76 8.32 -13.63 -17.19
CA TYR A 76 8.96 -12.72 -16.24
C TYR A 76 8.29 -11.35 -16.22
N SER A 77 7.97 -10.78 -17.38
CA SER A 77 7.26 -9.49 -17.44
C SER A 77 5.87 -9.56 -16.79
N LEU A 78 5.15 -10.67 -16.97
CA LEU A 78 3.86 -10.89 -16.34
C LEU A 78 3.98 -11.05 -14.83
N GLU A 79 4.98 -11.79 -14.36
CA GLU A 79 5.24 -11.99 -12.93
C GLU A 79 5.53 -10.67 -12.20
N VAL A 80 6.33 -9.79 -12.80
CA VAL A 80 6.58 -8.45 -12.27
C VAL A 80 5.27 -7.65 -12.17
N LYS A 81 4.46 -7.62 -13.24
CA LYS A 81 3.17 -6.92 -13.23
C LYS A 81 2.19 -7.46 -12.20
N ILE A 82 2.16 -8.78 -12.02
CA ILE A 82 1.32 -9.43 -11.00
C ILE A 82 1.78 -9.00 -9.61
N SER A 83 3.10 -8.97 -9.37
CA SER A 83 3.68 -8.55 -8.09
C SER A 83 3.37 -7.08 -7.78
N GLU A 84 3.55 -6.18 -8.75
CA GLU A 84 3.16 -4.77 -8.65
C GLU A 84 1.67 -4.59 -8.32
N LEU A 85 0.80 -5.41 -8.93
CA LEU A 85 -0.64 -5.40 -8.65
C LEU A 85 -0.92 -5.86 -7.22
N TYR A 86 -0.27 -6.92 -6.73
CA TYR A 86 -0.40 -7.37 -5.35
C TYR A 86 0.02 -6.29 -4.35
N ASP A 87 1.12 -5.59 -4.62
CA ASP A 87 1.59 -4.49 -3.76
C ASP A 87 0.64 -3.28 -3.79
N CYS A 88 0.06 -2.97 -4.95
CA CYS A 88 -0.97 -1.94 -5.08
C CYS A 88 -2.23 -2.29 -4.27
N VAL A 89 -2.74 -3.52 -4.43
CA VAL A 89 -3.91 -4.01 -3.68
C VAL A 89 -3.64 -4.02 -2.18
N ARG A 90 -2.44 -4.45 -1.76
CA ARG A 90 -2.02 -4.44 -0.35
C ARG A 90 -2.03 -3.03 0.22
N ARG A 91 -1.43 -2.06 -0.47
CA ARG A 91 -1.45 -0.64 -0.08
C ARG A 91 -2.87 -0.11 0.04
N LYS A 92 -3.72 -0.34 -0.97
CA LYS A 92 -5.12 0.12 -0.96
C LYS A 92 -5.94 -0.51 0.17
N ARG A 93 -5.68 -1.77 0.53
CA ARG A 93 -6.33 -2.40 1.67
C ARG A 93 -5.91 -1.76 3.01
N MET A 94 -4.62 -1.45 3.18
CA MET A 94 -4.14 -0.75 4.38
C MET A 94 -4.73 0.66 4.48
N GLU A 95 -4.75 1.41 3.38
CA GLU A 95 -5.36 2.74 3.29
C GLU A 95 -6.84 2.71 3.66
N LEU A 96 -7.60 1.74 3.12
CA LEU A 96 -9.01 1.56 3.45
C LEU A 96 -9.22 1.26 4.94
N GLN A 97 -8.41 0.38 5.53
CA GLN A 97 -8.49 0.06 6.97
C GLN A 97 -8.20 1.28 7.84
N LEU A 98 -7.22 2.10 7.45
CA LEU A 98 -6.91 3.35 8.14
C LEU A 98 -8.09 4.34 8.07
N LEU A 99 -8.63 4.56 6.88
CA LEU A 99 -9.77 5.45 6.68
C LEU A 99 -11.02 4.98 7.45
N GLN A 100 -11.26 3.67 7.51
CA GLN A 100 -12.35 3.11 8.31
C GLN A 100 -12.16 3.40 9.80
N ARG A 101 -10.96 3.18 10.34
CA ARG A 101 -10.66 3.48 11.76
C ARG A 101 -10.80 4.96 12.05
N MET A 102 -10.27 5.83 11.18
CA MET A 102 -10.38 7.28 11.32
C MET A 102 -11.84 7.74 11.29
N LYS A 103 -12.66 7.19 10.39
CA LYS A 103 -14.11 7.47 10.35
C LYS A 103 -14.81 7.01 11.62
N THR A 104 -14.49 5.82 12.13
CA THR A 104 -15.05 5.34 13.40
C THR A 104 -14.69 6.29 14.54
N LEU A 105 -13.44 6.73 14.64
CA LEU A 105 -13.00 7.70 15.65
C LEU A 105 -13.73 9.04 15.50
N SER A 106 -13.84 9.57 14.27
CA SER A 106 -14.58 10.82 14.00
C SER A 106 -16.02 10.71 14.46
N ASN A 107 -16.71 9.62 14.11
CA ASN A 107 -18.10 9.41 14.51
C ASN A 107 -18.28 9.36 16.04
N ILE A 108 -17.33 8.75 16.76
CA ILE A 108 -17.35 8.69 18.23
C ILE A 108 -17.10 10.09 18.82
N LEU A 109 -16.14 10.84 18.29
CA LEU A 109 -15.83 12.18 18.77
C LEU A 109 -16.98 13.15 18.49
N GLU A 110 -17.55 13.11 17.28
CA GLU A 110 -18.69 13.93 16.89
C GLU A 110 -19.93 13.63 17.73
N SER A 111 -20.18 12.37 18.10
CA SER A 111 -21.31 12.05 18.97
C SER A 111 -21.10 12.48 20.41
N HIS A 112 -19.84 12.56 20.88
CA HIS A 112 -19.52 13.00 22.24
C HIS A 112 -19.36 14.52 22.38
N MET A 113 -19.04 15.23 21.29
CA MET A 113 -18.72 16.67 21.31
C MET A 113 -19.83 17.55 21.92
N PRO A 114 -21.13 17.40 21.56
CA PRO A 114 -22.18 18.27 22.10
C PRO A 114 -22.32 18.14 23.62
N TYR A 115 -22.13 16.93 24.16
CA TYR A 115 -22.20 16.70 25.61
C TYR A 115 -21.03 17.33 26.36
N LEU A 116 -19.84 17.34 25.75
CA LEU A 116 -18.66 18.01 26.32
C LEU A 116 -18.82 19.53 26.28
N GLU A 117 -19.39 20.08 25.21
CA GLU A 117 -19.71 21.51 25.10
C GLU A 117 -20.79 21.93 26.11
N GLU A 118 -21.85 21.14 26.25
CA GLU A 118 -22.89 21.36 27.27
C GLU A 118 -22.30 21.27 28.68
N TRP A 119 -21.47 20.25 28.96
CA TRP A 119 -20.78 20.15 30.24
C TRP A 119 -19.89 21.36 30.52
N SER A 120 -19.14 21.83 29.52
CA SER A 120 -18.27 23.00 29.65
C SER A 120 -19.03 24.28 29.99
N THR A 121 -20.27 24.42 29.53
CA THR A 121 -21.12 25.57 29.87
C THR A 121 -21.77 25.39 31.25
N PHE A 122 -22.29 24.19 31.54
CA PHE A 122 -22.97 23.87 32.80
C PHE A 122 -22.03 23.87 34.03
N GLN A 123 -20.77 23.47 33.87
CA GLN A 123 -19.83 23.31 34.98
C GLN A 123 -19.67 24.60 35.80
N GLY A 124 -19.58 25.76 35.14
CA GLY A 124 -19.43 27.05 35.81
C GLY A 124 -20.62 27.38 36.70
N ASP A 125 -21.84 27.25 36.14
CA ASP A 125 -23.09 27.53 36.85
C ASP A 125 -23.32 26.56 38.01
N TYR A 126 -22.98 25.28 37.82
CA TYR A 126 -23.06 24.27 38.87
C TYR A 126 -22.12 24.59 40.05
N LEU A 127 -20.85 24.91 39.76
CA LEU A 127 -19.86 25.25 40.78
C LEU A 127 -20.24 26.55 41.52
N ASN A 128 -20.77 27.54 40.80
CA ASN A 128 -21.27 28.77 41.40
C ASN A 128 -22.46 28.49 42.33
N SER A 129 -23.45 27.71 41.88
CA SER A 129 -24.62 27.34 42.67
C SER A 129 -24.24 26.57 43.93
N LEU A 130 -23.30 25.62 43.82
CA LEU A 130 -22.79 24.87 44.97
C LEU A 130 -22.06 25.78 45.97
N SER A 131 -21.24 26.70 45.47
CA SER A 131 -20.54 27.70 46.28
C SER A 131 -21.52 28.60 47.02
N GLU A 132 -22.54 29.13 46.34
CA GLU A 132 -23.60 29.96 46.92
C GLU A 132 -24.39 29.20 47.99
N ALA A 133 -24.71 27.93 47.75
CA ALA A 133 -25.38 27.07 48.73
C ALA A 133 -24.52 26.88 49.98
N ILE A 134 -23.22 26.60 49.83
CA ILE A 134 -22.26 26.48 50.94
C ILE A 134 -22.16 27.80 51.72
N GLN A 135 -22.00 28.94 51.03
CA GLN A 135 -21.91 30.25 51.68
C GLN A 135 -23.21 30.63 52.41
N SER A 136 -24.36 30.31 51.83
CA SER A 136 -25.66 30.54 52.47
C SER A 136 -25.82 29.70 53.73
N LEU A 137 -25.48 28.41 53.67
CA LEU A 137 -25.49 27.51 54.84
C LEU A 137 -24.53 27.98 55.94
N LEU A 138 -23.32 28.40 55.57
CA LEU A 138 -22.35 28.97 56.51
C LEU A 138 -22.87 30.25 57.16
N ASN A 139 -23.38 31.20 56.37
CA ASN A 139 -23.94 32.44 56.90
C ASN A 139 -25.12 32.20 57.85
N ILE A 140 -26.01 31.26 57.51
CA ILE A 140 -27.13 30.87 58.38
C ILE A 140 -26.58 30.24 59.66
N SER A 141 -25.63 29.32 59.56
CA SER A 141 -24.98 28.65 60.70
C SER A 141 -24.35 29.65 61.67
N LEU A 142 -23.65 30.68 61.16
CA LEU A 142 -23.01 31.72 61.97
C LEU A 142 -24.00 32.66 62.67
N ARG A 143 -25.21 32.82 62.11
CA ARG A 143 -26.24 33.72 62.64
C ARG A 143 -27.20 33.03 63.63
N LEU A 144 -27.07 31.72 63.84
CA LEU A 144 -27.83 31.03 64.88
C LEU A 144 -27.50 31.65 66.25
N PRO A 145 -28.49 32.16 66.99
CA PRO A 145 -28.24 32.73 68.31
C PRO A 145 -27.87 31.61 69.28
N ILE A 146 -26.58 31.41 69.53
CA ILE A 146 -26.05 30.41 70.47
C ILE A 146 -26.10 30.93 71.91
N ASN A 147 -26.15 32.26 72.10
CA ASN A 147 -26.12 32.90 73.40
C ASN A 147 -27.13 34.07 73.49
N GLY A 148 -28.02 34.03 74.47
CA GLY A 148 -29.05 35.05 74.72
C GLY A 148 -30.46 34.46 74.93
N ASN A 149 -31.32 35.19 75.65
CA ASN A 149 -32.70 34.81 75.99
C ASN A 149 -33.67 34.82 74.78
N VAL A 150 -33.22 34.38 73.60
CA VAL A 150 -34.02 34.32 72.38
C VAL A 150 -34.84 33.02 72.42
N LYS A 151 -36.17 33.13 72.46
CA LYS A 151 -37.08 31.99 72.27
C LYS A 151 -37.13 31.64 70.77
N VAL A 152 -36.46 30.57 70.38
CA VAL A 152 -36.51 29.98 69.02
C VAL A 152 -37.26 28.65 69.07
N ASP A 153 -38.02 28.32 68.02
CA ASP A 153 -38.59 26.98 67.85
C ASP A 153 -37.45 25.98 67.52
N THR A 154 -37.00 25.27 68.53
CA THR A 154 -35.92 24.27 68.39
C THR A 154 -36.32 23.11 67.48
N ARG A 155 -37.62 22.84 67.30
CA ARG A 155 -38.10 21.77 66.41
C ARG A 155 -37.89 22.18 64.95
N GLU A 156 -38.32 23.39 64.58
CA GLU A 156 -38.18 23.92 63.22
C GLU A 156 -36.71 24.02 62.79
N VAL A 157 -35.84 24.50 63.69
CA VAL A 157 -34.38 24.52 63.43
C VAL A 157 -33.81 23.12 63.25
N GLY A 158 -34.23 22.15 64.06
CA GLY A 158 -33.80 20.75 63.93
C GLY A 158 -34.24 20.12 62.61
N GLU A 159 -35.47 20.39 62.16
CA GLU A 159 -35.99 19.93 60.87
C GLU A 159 -35.24 20.56 59.68
N ALA A 160 -34.92 21.86 59.76
CA ALA A 160 -34.14 22.57 58.75
C ALA A 160 -32.71 22.02 58.62
N ILE A 161 -32.02 21.81 59.76
CA ILE A 161 -30.68 21.21 59.79
C ILE A 161 -30.70 19.78 59.22
N THR A 162 -31.69 18.97 59.65
CA THR A 162 -31.84 17.60 59.14
C THR A 162 -32.07 17.58 57.63
N SER A 163 -32.83 18.54 57.10
CA SER A 163 -33.06 18.67 55.66
C SER A 163 -31.80 19.09 54.91
N ALA A 164 -31.00 20.00 55.46
CA ALA A 164 -29.72 20.40 54.88
C ALA A 164 -28.72 19.23 54.83
N ILE A 165 -28.62 18.44 55.90
CA ILE A 165 -27.78 17.23 55.95
C ILE A 165 -28.21 16.25 54.87
N LYS A 166 -29.51 15.96 54.75
CA LYS A 166 -30.03 15.06 53.71
C LYS A 166 -29.71 15.53 52.29
N MET A 167 -29.78 16.85 52.04
CA MET A 167 -29.37 17.41 50.73
C MET A 167 -27.87 17.21 50.48
N MET A 168 -27.02 17.46 51.47
CA MET A 168 -25.57 17.23 51.34
C MET A 168 -25.24 15.75 51.12
N GLU A 169 -25.88 14.84 51.85
CA GLU A 169 -25.74 13.38 51.67
C GLU A 169 -26.18 12.94 50.28
N MET A 170 -27.27 13.51 49.75
CA MET A 170 -27.75 13.24 48.38
C MET A 170 -26.75 13.70 47.33
N ILE A 171 -26.16 14.90 47.50
CA ILE A 171 -25.11 15.41 46.61
C ILE A 171 -23.88 14.48 46.62
N VAL A 172 -23.42 14.09 47.81
CA VAL A 172 -22.28 13.17 47.96
C VAL A 172 -22.55 11.83 47.28
N SER A 173 -23.73 11.25 47.51
CA SER A 173 -24.14 9.99 46.89
C SER A 173 -24.17 10.08 45.36
N ASN A 174 -24.74 11.16 44.82
CA ASN A 174 -24.75 11.38 43.37
C ASN A 174 -23.32 11.49 42.80
N VAL A 175 -22.44 12.28 43.42
CA VAL A 175 -21.04 12.41 42.98
C VAL A 175 -20.31 11.06 43.03
N GLN A 176 -20.46 10.30 44.11
CA GLN A 176 -19.84 8.97 44.24
C GLN A 176 -20.36 7.99 43.19
N SER A 177 -21.65 8.07 42.82
CA SER A 177 -22.22 7.19 41.80
C SER A 177 -21.63 7.39 40.40
N PHE A 178 -21.18 8.61 40.07
CA PHE A 178 -20.57 8.94 38.79
C PHE A 178 -19.04 8.76 38.77
N MET A 179 -18.40 8.69 39.93
CA MET A 179 -16.94 8.63 40.06
C MET A 179 -16.28 7.50 39.25
N PRO A 180 -16.79 6.24 39.28
CA PRO A 180 -16.19 5.17 38.48
C PRO A 180 -16.23 5.43 36.97
N LYS A 181 -17.30 6.09 36.49
CA LYS A 181 -17.45 6.43 35.07
C LYS A 181 -16.54 7.59 34.68
N ALA A 182 -16.33 8.54 35.58
CA ALA A 182 -15.39 9.65 35.39
C ALA A 182 -13.94 9.13 35.28
N GLU A 183 -13.54 8.19 36.14
CA GLU A 183 -12.21 7.56 36.09
C GLU A 183 -11.97 6.78 34.78
N GLU A 184 -12.96 6.03 34.31
CA GLU A 184 -12.90 5.32 33.01
C GLU A 184 -12.76 6.30 31.84
N MET A 185 -13.49 7.41 31.88
CA MET A 185 -13.41 8.47 30.88
C MET A 185 -12.04 9.15 30.91
N GLU A 186 -11.51 9.49 32.08
CA GLU A 186 -10.19 10.09 32.24
C GLU A 186 -9.08 9.20 31.66
N SER A 187 -9.14 7.89 31.94
CA SER A 187 -8.21 6.91 31.34
C SER A 187 -8.33 6.89 29.81
N SER A 188 -9.55 6.91 29.27
CA SER A 188 -9.80 6.87 27.83
C SER A 188 -9.32 8.14 27.13
N VAL A 189 -9.59 9.31 27.71
CA VAL A 189 -9.12 10.62 27.21
C VAL A 189 -7.61 10.73 27.28
N SER A 190 -6.98 10.21 28.33
CA SER A 190 -5.52 10.19 28.48
C SER A 190 -4.85 9.31 27.42
N GLU A 191 -5.40 8.12 27.15
CA GLU A 191 -4.91 7.25 26.08
C GLU A 191 -5.11 7.87 24.70
N LEU A 192 -6.26 8.51 24.45
CA LEU A 192 -6.50 9.25 23.22
C LEU A 192 -5.50 10.38 23.03
N ALA A 193 -5.22 11.17 24.08
CA ALA A 193 -4.23 12.24 24.05
C ALA A 193 -2.83 11.69 23.76
N ARG A 194 -2.44 10.58 24.39
CA ARG A 194 -1.16 9.90 24.14
C ARG A 194 -1.02 9.47 22.67
N VAL A 195 -2.06 8.86 22.10
CA VAL A 195 -2.08 8.46 20.68
C VAL A 195 -1.99 9.69 19.77
N ALA A 196 -2.81 10.73 20.03
CA ALA A 196 -2.81 11.95 19.23
C ALA A 196 -1.46 12.69 19.25
N MET A 197 -0.77 12.72 20.38
CA MET A 197 0.59 13.26 20.47
C MET A 197 1.59 12.44 19.65
N GLY A 198 1.51 11.11 19.73
CA GLY A 198 2.36 10.22 18.93
C GLY A 198 2.13 10.39 17.43
N GLU A 199 0.87 10.45 16.99
CA GLU A 199 0.52 10.70 15.59
C GLU A 199 1.03 12.05 15.10
N ARG A 200 0.91 13.11 15.91
CA ARG A 200 1.46 14.43 15.58
C ARG A 200 2.97 14.39 15.38
N ALA A 201 3.70 13.73 16.27
CA ALA A 201 5.16 13.63 16.17
C ALA A 201 5.60 12.91 14.88
N VAL A 202 4.90 11.84 14.49
CA VAL A 202 5.19 11.12 13.23
C VAL A 202 4.83 11.96 12.01
N ILE A 203 3.75 12.75 12.06
CA ILE A 203 3.39 13.69 10.98
C ILE A 203 4.48 14.76 10.81
N GLU A 204 5.01 15.29 11.91
CA GLU A 204 6.11 16.26 11.89
C GLU A 204 7.38 15.66 11.28
N GLU A 205 7.78 14.46 11.70
CA GLU A 205 8.93 13.73 11.12
C GLU A 205 8.73 13.49 9.61
N CYS A 206 7.52 13.12 9.18
CA CYS A 206 7.20 12.97 7.77
C CYS A 206 7.36 14.31 7.03
N GLY A 207 6.90 15.42 7.61
CA GLY A 207 7.07 16.77 7.07
C GLY A 207 8.55 17.11 6.83
N ASP A 208 9.41 16.83 7.80
CA ASP A 208 10.86 17.04 7.70
C ASP A 208 11.50 16.19 6.60
N LEU A 209 11.09 14.92 6.49
CA LEU A 209 11.57 14.02 5.43
C LEU A 209 11.11 14.49 4.04
N PHE A 210 9.88 14.97 3.91
CA PHE A 210 9.38 15.55 2.67
C PHE A 210 10.15 16.82 2.29
N TYR A 211 10.42 17.70 3.25
CA TYR A 211 11.21 18.90 3.03
C TYR A 211 12.62 18.54 2.50
N LYS A 212 13.32 17.61 3.15
CA LYS A 212 14.64 17.12 2.70
C LYS A 212 14.58 16.51 1.30
N THR A 213 13.58 15.68 1.04
CA THR A 213 13.38 15.04 -0.27
C THR A 213 13.19 16.07 -1.37
N ASN A 214 12.39 17.11 -1.12
CA ASN A 214 12.17 18.19 -2.07
C ASN A 214 13.45 19.00 -2.33
N THR A 215 14.24 19.28 -1.29
CA THR A 215 15.56 19.93 -1.44
C THR A 215 16.49 19.11 -2.33
N PHE A 216 16.63 17.80 -2.06
CA PHE A 216 17.46 16.93 -2.89
C PHE A 216 16.94 16.81 -4.33
N GLN A 217 15.62 16.84 -4.53
CA GLN A 217 15.05 16.83 -5.88
C GLN A 217 15.42 18.09 -6.66
N VAL A 218 15.38 19.27 -6.03
CA VAL A 218 15.82 20.53 -6.64
C VAL A 218 17.30 20.49 -6.99
N GLU A 219 18.14 19.97 -6.09
CA GLU A 219 19.57 19.80 -6.32
C GLU A 219 19.84 18.84 -7.49
N ASP A 220 19.20 17.67 -7.52
CA ASP A 220 19.32 16.70 -8.62
C ASP A 220 18.90 17.34 -9.96
N CYS A 221 17.78 18.07 -9.99
CA CYS A 221 17.33 18.75 -11.19
C CYS A 221 18.35 19.79 -11.68
N SER A 222 18.95 20.55 -10.75
CA SER A 222 20.01 21.52 -11.06
C SER A 222 21.25 20.84 -11.63
N LEU A 223 21.73 19.76 -10.99
CA LEU A 223 22.88 18.99 -11.44
C LEU A 223 22.65 18.35 -12.81
N ARG A 224 21.46 17.77 -13.03
CA ARG A 224 21.08 17.22 -14.34
C ARG A 224 21.03 18.29 -15.41
N ALA A 225 20.52 19.48 -15.11
CA ALA A 225 20.53 20.61 -16.04
C ALA A 225 21.95 21.06 -16.40
N GLN A 226 22.84 21.18 -15.40
CA GLN A 226 24.25 21.52 -15.62
C GLN A 226 24.97 20.46 -16.47
N LEU A 227 24.72 19.17 -16.22
CA LEU A 227 25.28 18.08 -17.02
C LEU A 227 24.87 18.20 -18.49
N ILE A 228 23.58 18.47 -18.75
CA ILE A 228 23.05 18.67 -20.11
C ILE A 228 23.72 19.87 -20.78
N GLN A 229 23.89 20.99 -20.07
CA GLN A 229 24.58 22.17 -20.59
C GLN A 229 26.04 21.87 -20.96
N LEU A 230 26.77 21.15 -20.10
CA LEU A 230 28.16 20.76 -20.35
C LEU A 230 28.28 19.86 -21.59
N GLN A 231 27.38 18.88 -21.72
CA GLN A 231 27.32 17.99 -22.89
C GLN A 231 27.01 18.77 -24.19
N ALA A 232 26.10 19.74 -24.12
CA ALA A 232 25.78 20.60 -25.26
C ALA A 232 26.97 21.48 -25.67
N MET A 233 27.70 22.07 -24.70
CA MET A 233 28.90 22.86 -24.99
C MET A 233 30.01 22.02 -25.61
N GLY A 234 30.28 20.82 -25.07
CA GLY A 234 31.27 19.90 -25.63
C GLY A 234 30.92 19.43 -27.05
N SER A 235 29.64 19.29 -27.37
CA SER A 235 29.19 18.99 -28.74
C SER A 235 29.38 20.19 -29.69
N CYS A 236 29.24 21.42 -29.18
CA CYS A 236 29.39 22.64 -29.97
C CYS A 236 30.87 22.97 -30.26
N THR A 237 31.76 22.81 -29.28
CA THR A 237 33.21 23.02 -29.47
C THR A 237 33.82 21.99 -30.42
N ASN A 238 33.39 20.73 -30.34
CA ASN A 238 33.82 19.70 -31.30
C ASN A 238 33.31 19.97 -32.73
N LYS A 239 32.15 20.62 -32.90
CA LYS A 239 31.66 21.03 -34.23
C LYS A 239 32.43 22.21 -34.81
N LEU A 240 32.87 23.17 -33.99
CA LEU A 240 33.68 24.30 -34.43
C LEU A 240 35.09 23.88 -34.85
N LEU A 241 35.71 22.93 -34.14
CA LEU A 241 37.01 22.35 -34.50
C LEU A 241 36.99 21.46 -35.76
N LEU A 242 35.82 21.02 -36.22
CA LEU A 242 35.65 20.26 -37.47
C LEU A 242 35.33 21.16 -38.67
N GLN A 243 35.27 22.48 -38.48
CA GLN A 243 34.95 23.47 -39.52
C GLN A 243 36.14 24.36 -39.91
N GLU A 244 37.30 24.18 -39.28
CA GLU A 244 38.63 24.67 -39.74
C GLU A 244 39.40 23.53 -40.43
#